data_AF-A0A8C1K872-F1
#
_entry.id   AF-A0A8C1K872-F1
#
_cell.length_a   1.000
_cell.length_b   1.000
_cell.length_c   1.000
_cell.angle_alpha   90.00
_cell.angle_beta   90.00
_cell.angle_gamma   90.00
#
_symmetry.space_group_name_H-M   'P 1'
#
loop_
_entity.id
_entity.type
_entity.pdbx_description
1 polymer ?
#
loop_
_entity_poly.entity_id
_entity_poly.type
_entity_poly.pdbx_seq_one_letter_code
_entity_poly.pdbx_strand_id
1 'polypeptide(L)'
;MFASAAPHDQSELILTCLATGFSPKLTEMKITLNNITLQPFSSSGVRPNDNQSFQMRASVKIHRDEKQGYKCHVLHSGQTFTTTWDGSLESRSHHWAAVAAGAFAIAVLCIMSLIYKNRRFNERHHLLFVYTVLTKPDGVSGPVFSAVCLYDDRWISHYSNEEQTWKRDRFDPEIWRYTREPDDSRDWFINLLNTLANCTSSRCDGLHTLQRRVGCEVHKHPDGAVMNVNAFDEYGYDGEDFIFFNYYTMQWIDKSPKAKETKMKWDADRVHNHHLQLHLKDCMDWISTFNASISTPPALHMFASAAPHDQSELNLTCLATGFSPKLIEMKITLNNITLKPFSSSGVRPNDNQSFQMRASVKIHRDEKQGYECHVLHSGQTFTTSWDGSLGSRSHHWAAVAAGAFAIEVLYITYLIYKNRWLNGEFILI
;
A
#
# COMPACT_ATOMS: atom_id res chain seq x y z
N MET A 1 45.34 -10.69 -27.56
CA MET A 1 46.38 -10.64 -26.49
C MET A 1 46.62 -9.17 -26.15
N PHE A 2 46.98 -8.85 -24.91
CA PHE A 2 47.26 -7.47 -24.50
C PHE A 2 48.36 -7.45 -23.43
N ALA A 3 49.10 -6.35 -23.34
CA ALA A 3 50.21 -6.19 -22.40
C ALA A 3 50.02 -4.97 -21.48
N SER A 4 50.40 -5.13 -20.21
CA SER A 4 50.42 -4.06 -19.21
C SER A 4 51.81 -3.94 -18.57
N ALA A 5 52.13 -2.78 -17.98
CA ALA A 5 53.41 -2.58 -17.32
C ALA A 5 53.53 -3.43 -16.05
N ALA A 6 54.70 -4.05 -15.81
CA ALA A 6 54.95 -4.77 -14.57
C ALA A 6 55.02 -3.79 -13.36
N PRO A 7 54.44 -4.11 -12.19
CA PRO A 7 54.35 -3.17 -11.06
C PRO A 7 55.69 -2.77 -10.44
N HIS A 8 56.73 -3.60 -10.58
CA HIS A 8 58.00 -3.44 -9.84
C HIS A 8 59.25 -3.47 -10.73
N ASP A 9 59.08 -3.57 -12.05
CA ASP A 9 60.20 -3.58 -13.01
C ASP A 9 59.80 -2.84 -14.29
N GLN A 10 60.48 -1.73 -14.57
CA GLN A 10 60.18 -0.88 -15.73
C GLN A 10 60.68 -1.45 -17.07
N SER A 11 61.51 -2.50 -17.01
CA SER A 11 62.02 -3.25 -18.17
C SER A 11 61.13 -4.44 -18.55
N GLU A 12 60.15 -4.80 -17.72
CA GLU A 12 59.23 -5.92 -17.95
C GLU A 12 57.81 -5.47 -18.32
N LEU A 13 57.13 -6.26 -19.15
CA LEU A 13 55.69 -6.20 -19.39
C LEU A 13 55.03 -7.52 -18.97
N ILE A 14 53.77 -7.44 -18.57
CA ILE A 14 52.91 -8.60 -18.33
C ILE A 14 52.06 -8.81 -19.58
N LEU A 15 52.39 -9.81 -20.38
CA LEU A 15 51.62 -10.19 -21.56
C LEU A 15 50.53 -11.19 -21.17
N THR A 16 49.28 -10.86 -21.48
CA THR A 16 48.11 -11.68 -21.13
C THR A 16 47.39 -12.17 -22.38
N CYS A 17 47.09 -13.47 -22.39
CA CYS A 17 46.16 -14.08 -23.32
C CYS A 17 44.83 -14.37 -22.60
N LEU A 18 43.72 -13.96 -23.22
CA LEU A 18 42.36 -14.16 -22.72
C LEU A 18 41.54 -14.87 -23.80
N ALA A 19 40.89 -15.97 -23.43
CA ALA A 19 39.85 -16.62 -24.20
C ALA A 19 38.53 -16.51 -23.42
N THR A 20 37.44 -16.12 -24.07
CA THR A 20 36.11 -15.98 -23.45
C THR A 20 35.02 -16.39 -24.42
N GLY A 21 33.83 -16.71 -23.93
CA GLY A 21 32.68 -17.03 -24.76
C GLY A 21 32.69 -18.46 -25.33
N PHE A 22 33.56 -19.35 -24.83
CA PHE A 22 33.66 -20.72 -25.33
C PHE A 22 32.80 -21.69 -24.51
N SER A 23 32.36 -22.77 -25.16
CA SER A 23 31.64 -23.91 -24.59
C SER A 23 31.81 -25.09 -25.54
N PRO A 24 32.12 -26.32 -25.07
CA PRO A 24 32.13 -26.82 -23.68
C PRO A 24 33.33 -26.37 -22.81
N LYS A 25 33.40 -26.81 -21.54
CA LYS A 25 34.43 -26.37 -20.57
C LYS A 25 35.87 -26.77 -20.93
N LEU A 26 36.06 -27.86 -21.67
CA LEU A 26 37.39 -28.41 -21.96
C LEU A 26 38.13 -27.54 -22.98
N THR A 27 39.15 -26.82 -22.51
CA THR A 27 39.97 -25.89 -23.32
C THR A 27 41.39 -25.84 -22.75
N GLU A 28 42.39 -25.86 -23.63
CA GLU A 28 43.80 -25.67 -23.27
C GLU A 28 44.35 -24.38 -23.89
N MET A 29 45.28 -23.73 -23.19
CA MET A 29 45.90 -22.48 -23.63
C MET A 29 47.41 -22.55 -23.45
N LYS A 30 48.16 -22.12 -24.47
CA LYS A 30 49.61 -21.93 -24.40
C LYS A 30 50.03 -20.60 -25.04
N ILE A 31 51.06 -19.99 -24.47
CA ILE A 31 51.70 -18.79 -25.02
C ILE A 31 53.08 -19.18 -25.51
N THR A 32 53.47 -18.72 -26.70
CA THR A 32 54.76 -19.05 -27.32
C THR A 32 55.48 -17.80 -27.78
N LEU A 33 56.81 -17.82 -27.71
CA LEU A 33 57.71 -16.87 -28.35
C LEU A 33 58.53 -17.62 -29.40
N ASN A 34 58.41 -17.24 -30.68
CA ASN A 34 59.14 -17.89 -31.78
C ASN A 34 59.02 -19.43 -31.75
N ASN A 35 57.80 -19.94 -31.49
CA ASN A 35 57.45 -21.35 -31.32
C ASN A 35 57.97 -22.05 -30.05
N ILE A 36 58.67 -21.34 -29.15
CA ILE A 36 59.05 -21.85 -27.82
C ILE A 36 57.90 -21.60 -26.85
N THR A 37 57.42 -22.63 -26.15
CA THR A 37 56.33 -22.49 -25.18
C THR A 37 56.83 -21.84 -23.90
N LEU A 38 56.16 -20.77 -23.48
CA LEU A 38 56.45 -20.03 -22.26
C LEU A 38 55.61 -20.54 -21.10
N GLN A 39 56.22 -20.63 -19.91
CA GLN A 39 55.52 -21.00 -18.69
C GLN A 39 54.81 -19.77 -18.09
N PRO A 40 53.48 -19.80 -17.93
CA PRO A 40 52.75 -18.70 -17.32
C PRO A 40 53.05 -18.62 -15.82
N PHE A 41 53.37 -17.43 -15.33
CA PHE A 41 53.48 -17.21 -13.89
C PHE A 41 52.10 -17.10 -13.21
N SER A 42 51.06 -16.84 -14.01
CA SER A 42 49.68 -16.73 -13.54
C SER A 42 48.71 -17.30 -14.57
N SER A 43 47.80 -18.17 -14.11
CA SER A 43 46.70 -18.70 -14.91
C SER A 43 45.42 -18.71 -14.08
N SER A 44 44.30 -18.35 -14.70
CA SER A 44 43.01 -18.33 -14.01
C SER A 44 42.34 -19.70 -13.92
N GLY A 45 42.81 -20.70 -14.67
CA GLY A 45 42.01 -21.86 -15.05
C GLY A 45 40.77 -21.48 -15.85
N VAL A 46 39.91 -22.46 -16.15
CA VAL A 46 38.62 -22.23 -16.81
C VAL A 46 37.57 -21.80 -15.79
N ARG A 47 36.97 -20.63 -15.99
CA ARG A 47 35.96 -20.00 -15.12
C ARG A 47 34.65 -19.75 -15.87
N PRO A 48 33.49 -19.86 -15.21
CA PRO A 48 32.20 -19.55 -15.84
C PRO A 48 31.98 -18.02 -15.99
N ASN A 49 31.17 -17.64 -16.98
CA ASN A 49 30.60 -16.32 -17.21
C ASN A 49 29.10 -16.30 -16.86
N ASP A 50 28.51 -15.12 -16.62
CA ASP A 50 27.09 -14.96 -16.28
C ASP A 50 26.13 -15.47 -17.38
N ASN A 51 26.59 -15.46 -18.64
CA ASN A 51 25.85 -15.95 -19.80
C ASN A 51 26.04 -17.47 -20.06
N GLN A 52 26.48 -18.24 -19.06
CA GLN A 52 26.73 -19.69 -19.11
C GLN A 52 27.88 -20.15 -20.03
N SER A 53 28.62 -19.23 -20.66
CA SER A 53 29.87 -19.54 -21.37
C SER A 53 31.06 -19.61 -20.39
N PHE A 54 32.23 -20.00 -20.88
CA PHE A 54 33.46 -20.04 -20.10
C PHE A 54 34.51 -19.02 -20.57
N GLN A 55 35.42 -18.69 -19.67
CA GLN A 55 36.60 -17.87 -19.91
C GLN A 55 37.85 -18.47 -19.25
N MET A 56 39.02 -18.18 -19.80
CA MET A 56 40.30 -18.48 -19.17
C MET A 56 41.36 -17.48 -19.62
N ARG A 57 42.32 -17.19 -18.74
CA ARG A 57 43.48 -16.35 -19.04
C ARG A 57 44.77 -16.93 -18.53
N ALA A 58 45.86 -16.64 -19.22
CA ALA A 58 47.23 -16.92 -18.81
C ALA A 58 48.11 -15.69 -19.05
N SER A 59 49.06 -15.45 -18.16
CA SER A 59 49.96 -14.30 -18.21
C SER A 59 51.42 -14.75 -18.07
N VAL A 60 52.29 -14.15 -18.88
CA VAL A 60 53.74 -14.34 -18.88
C VAL A 60 54.43 -12.98 -18.70
N LYS A 61 55.63 -13.00 -18.13
CA LYS A 61 56.51 -11.83 -18.10
C LYS A 61 57.33 -11.81 -19.38
N ILE A 62 57.45 -10.64 -20.01
CA ILE A 62 58.22 -10.43 -21.24
C ILE A 62 59.09 -9.18 -21.10
N HIS A 63 60.16 -9.10 -21.88
CA HIS A 63 61.00 -7.91 -21.91
C HIS A 63 60.33 -6.81 -22.75
N ARG A 64 60.38 -5.55 -22.28
CA ARG A 64 59.69 -4.41 -22.90
C ARG A 64 60.14 -4.08 -24.31
N ASP A 65 61.39 -4.40 -24.64
CA ASP A 65 61.97 -4.17 -25.96
C ASP A 65 61.68 -5.31 -26.95
N GLU A 66 61.27 -6.48 -26.47
CA GLU A 66 60.94 -7.63 -27.30
C GLU A 66 59.43 -7.63 -27.64
N LYS A 67 59.07 -6.97 -28.75
CA LYS A 67 57.66 -6.74 -29.13
C LYS A 67 57.12 -7.65 -30.24
N GLN A 68 57.88 -8.65 -30.67
CA GLN A 68 57.53 -9.50 -31.81
C GLN A 68 57.67 -10.99 -31.46
N GLY A 69 57.01 -11.85 -32.23
CA GLY A 69 57.13 -13.30 -32.10
C GLY A 69 56.23 -13.96 -31.06
N TYR A 70 55.47 -13.18 -30.28
CA TYR A 70 54.55 -13.69 -29.27
C TYR A 70 53.19 -14.10 -29.87
N LYS A 71 52.81 -15.36 -29.64
CA LYS A 71 51.53 -15.93 -30.05
C LYS A 71 50.85 -16.63 -28.89
N CYS A 72 49.53 -16.61 -28.88
CA CYS A 72 48.72 -17.42 -27.99
C CYS A 72 47.91 -18.42 -28.80
N HIS A 73 47.95 -19.68 -28.38
CA HIS A 73 47.22 -20.78 -28.98
C HIS A 73 46.21 -21.31 -27.98
N VAL A 74 44.95 -21.42 -28.41
CA VAL A 74 43.84 -21.95 -27.64
C VAL A 74 43.30 -23.17 -28.36
N LEU A 75 43.42 -24.34 -27.75
CA LEU A 75 42.86 -25.59 -28.26
C LEU A 75 41.49 -25.79 -27.62
N HIS A 76 40.45 -25.75 -28.45
CA HIS A 76 39.07 -25.92 -28.02
C HIS A 76 38.32 -26.80 -29.01
N SER A 77 37.65 -27.85 -28.51
CA SER A 77 36.84 -28.77 -29.33
C SER A 77 37.56 -29.33 -30.56
N GLY A 78 38.87 -29.61 -30.43
CA GLY A 78 39.71 -30.16 -31.51
C GLY A 78 40.25 -29.11 -32.50
N GLN A 79 39.88 -27.83 -32.38
CA GLN A 79 40.37 -26.74 -33.21
C GLN A 79 41.34 -25.84 -32.45
N THR A 80 42.41 -25.38 -33.11
CA THR A 80 43.37 -24.44 -32.53
C THR A 80 43.15 -23.03 -33.04
N PHE A 81 42.83 -22.10 -32.14
CA PHE A 81 42.71 -20.68 -32.40
C PHE A 81 44.02 -20.00 -32.03
N THR A 82 44.61 -19.24 -32.95
CA THR A 82 45.89 -18.56 -32.72
C THR A 82 45.73 -17.06 -32.90
N THR A 83 46.20 -16.29 -31.92
CA THR A 83 46.31 -14.83 -32.01
C THR A 83 47.75 -14.41 -31.78
N THR A 84 48.23 -13.45 -32.56
CA THR A 84 49.55 -12.82 -32.38
C THR A 84 49.37 -11.56 -31.54
N TRP A 85 50.33 -11.22 -30.69
CA TRP A 85 50.36 -9.92 -30.04
C TRP A 85 50.96 -8.88 -31.00
N ASP A 86 50.32 -7.72 -31.09
CA ASP A 86 50.64 -6.63 -32.02
C ASP A 86 51.57 -5.57 -31.44
N GLY A 87 52.06 -5.76 -30.20
CA GLY A 87 52.91 -4.80 -29.51
C GLY A 87 52.15 -3.68 -28.80
N SER A 88 50.81 -3.69 -28.81
CA SER A 88 49.99 -2.67 -28.14
C SER A 88 50.08 -2.78 -26.61
N LEU A 89 50.25 -1.64 -25.95
CA LEU A 89 50.11 -1.50 -24.50
C LEU A 89 48.68 -1.07 -24.16
N GLU A 90 48.10 -1.68 -23.14
CA GLU A 90 46.79 -1.30 -22.62
C GLU A 90 46.86 0.10 -22.00
N SER A 91 46.29 1.09 -22.69
CA SER A 91 46.19 2.47 -22.21
C SER A 91 45.29 2.52 -20.97
N ARG A 92 45.75 3.17 -19.89
CA ARG A 92 44.96 3.43 -18.66
C ARG A 92 43.80 4.41 -18.92
N SER A 93 42.84 4.08 -19.77
CA SER A 93 41.64 4.90 -20.04
C SER A 93 40.48 4.62 -19.07
N HIS A 94 40.65 3.76 -18.06
CA HIS A 94 39.56 3.35 -17.16
C HIS A 94 39.32 4.26 -15.93
N HIS A 95 40.18 5.23 -15.63
CA HIS A 95 39.98 6.09 -14.46
C HIS A 95 38.86 7.13 -14.65
N TRP A 96 38.63 7.63 -15.87
CA TRP A 96 37.58 8.62 -16.13
C TRP A 96 36.18 7.98 -16.21
N ALA A 97 36.08 6.73 -16.68
CA ALA A 97 34.81 6.01 -16.76
C ALA A 97 34.27 5.61 -15.37
N ALA A 98 35.12 5.23 -14.42
CA ALA A 98 34.71 4.86 -13.07
C ALA A 98 34.24 6.07 -12.24
N VAL A 99 34.89 7.23 -12.40
CA VAL A 99 34.49 8.49 -11.75
C VAL A 99 33.18 9.00 -12.34
N ALA A 100 33.01 8.92 -13.67
CA ALA A 100 31.75 9.28 -14.33
C ALA A 100 30.60 8.33 -13.95
N ALA A 101 30.84 7.02 -13.87
CA ALA A 101 29.85 6.04 -13.44
C ALA A 101 29.48 6.18 -11.95
N GLY A 102 30.45 6.47 -11.08
CA GLY A 102 30.22 6.75 -9.66
C GLY A 102 29.43 8.05 -9.45
N ALA A 103 29.78 9.12 -10.16
CA ALA A 103 29.04 10.39 -10.14
C ALA A 103 27.62 10.22 -10.69
N PHE A 104 27.44 9.42 -11.75
CA PHE A 104 26.12 9.10 -12.30
C PHE A 104 25.29 8.26 -11.31
N ALA A 105 25.87 7.24 -10.67
CA ALA A 105 25.19 6.44 -9.65
C ALA A 105 24.78 7.28 -8.43
N ILE A 106 25.65 8.18 -7.96
CA ILE A 106 25.32 9.12 -6.88
C ILE A 106 24.24 10.10 -7.32
N ALA A 107 24.30 10.65 -8.54
CA ALA A 107 23.28 11.53 -9.07
C ALA A 107 21.93 10.80 -9.20
N VAL A 108 21.92 9.55 -9.69
CA VAL A 108 20.72 8.71 -9.75
C VAL A 108 20.20 8.41 -8.35
N LEU A 109 21.05 8.06 -7.38
CA LEU A 109 20.62 7.84 -5.99
C LEU A 109 20.10 9.13 -5.33
N CYS A 110 20.70 10.28 -5.61
CA CYS A 110 20.22 11.58 -5.16
C CYS A 110 18.89 11.95 -5.81
N ILE A 111 18.73 11.72 -7.12
CA ILE A 111 17.46 11.92 -7.84
C ILE A 111 16.40 10.95 -7.33
N MET A 112 16.73 9.68 -7.12
CA MET A 112 15.82 8.68 -6.54
C MET A 112 15.47 9.01 -5.08
N SER A 113 16.41 9.52 -4.29
CA SER A 113 16.18 10.00 -2.92
C SER A 113 15.36 11.28 -2.91
N LEU A 114 15.56 12.20 -3.87
CA LEU A 114 14.74 13.39 -4.07
C LEU A 114 13.32 13.01 -4.51
N ILE A 115 13.16 12.07 -5.44
CA ILE A 115 11.87 11.52 -5.87
C ILE A 115 11.19 10.79 -4.71
N TYR A 116 11.93 10.02 -3.91
CA TYR A 116 11.41 9.29 -2.75
C TYR A 116 11.01 10.25 -1.62
N LYS A 117 11.81 11.29 -1.33
CA LYS A 117 11.48 12.37 -0.38
C LYS A 117 10.34 13.27 -0.89
N ASN A 118 10.21 13.44 -2.20
CA ASN A 118 9.07 14.10 -2.85
C ASN A 118 7.88 13.18 -3.14
N ARG A 119 7.86 11.93 -2.66
CA ARG A 119 6.60 11.20 -2.49
C ARG A 119 5.82 11.80 -1.31
N ARG A 120 5.48 13.07 -1.44
CA ARG A 120 4.34 13.62 -0.73
C ARG A 120 3.13 13.19 -1.54
N PHE A 121 2.18 12.51 -0.88
CA PHE A 121 0.94 12.15 -1.54
C PHE A 121 0.27 13.43 -2.03
N ASN A 122 -0.25 13.36 -3.25
CA ASN A 122 -1.28 14.28 -3.66
C ASN A 122 -2.43 14.14 -2.67
N GLU A 123 -2.79 15.23 -2.00
CA GLU A 123 -3.86 15.24 -1.03
C GLU A 123 -5.18 15.16 -1.79
N ARG A 124 -5.96 14.13 -1.52
CA ARG A 124 -7.31 13.99 -2.07
C ARG A 124 -8.29 14.31 -0.98
N HIS A 125 -9.11 15.32 -1.23
CA HIS A 125 -10.24 15.65 -0.37
C HIS A 125 -11.55 15.44 -1.11
N HIS A 126 -12.59 15.01 -0.41
CA HIS A 126 -13.92 14.88 -1.00
C HIS A 126 -15.03 15.19 0.00
N LEU A 127 -16.10 15.80 -0.52
CA LEU A 127 -17.40 15.89 0.12
C LEU A 127 -18.35 14.98 -0.64
N LEU A 128 -18.92 14.00 0.05
CA LEU A 128 -19.72 12.94 -0.57
C LEU A 128 -21.01 12.71 0.22
N PHE A 129 -22.14 12.90 -0.43
CA PHE A 129 -23.42 12.44 0.06
C PHE A 129 -23.73 11.07 -0.56
N VAL A 130 -24.00 10.08 0.29
CA VAL A 130 -24.44 8.75 -0.11
C VAL A 130 -25.87 8.56 0.34
N TYR A 131 -26.77 8.34 -0.61
CA TYR A 131 -28.16 7.96 -0.37
C TYR A 131 -28.30 6.48 -0.66
N THR A 132 -29.07 5.78 0.15
CA THR A 132 -29.39 4.37 -0.07
C THR A 132 -30.85 4.15 0.29
N VAL A 133 -31.57 3.51 -0.61
CA VAL A 133 -32.91 2.98 -0.35
C VAL A 133 -32.96 1.53 -0.78
N LEU A 134 -33.59 0.69 0.04
CA LEU A 134 -33.82 -0.71 -0.29
C LEU A 134 -35.24 -1.14 0.07
N THR A 135 -35.84 -1.99 -0.77
CA THR A 135 -37.06 -2.71 -0.40
C THR A 135 -36.72 -3.80 0.62
N LYS A 136 -37.67 -4.17 1.49
CA LYS A 136 -37.48 -5.32 2.36
C LYS A 136 -37.89 -6.61 1.62
N PRO A 137 -37.23 -7.75 1.88
CA PRO A 137 -37.56 -9.02 1.24
C PRO A 137 -38.99 -9.51 1.49
N ASP A 138 -39.61 -9.06 2.59
CA ASP A 138 -41.00 -9.40 2.93
C ASP A 138 -42.03 -8.69 2.04
N GLY A 139 -41.63 -7.69 1.25
CA GLY A 139 -42.47 -6.94 0.33
C GLY A 139 -43.55 -6.07 0.99
N VAL A 140 -43.64 -6.05 2.32
CA VAL A 140 -44.75 -5.44 3.09
C VAL A 140 -44.26 -4.35 4.04
N SER A 141 -43.05 -4.48 4.60
CA SER A 141 -42.57 -3.60 5.68
C SER A 141 -41.99 -2.25 5.21
N GLY A 142 -42.35 -1.82 4.00
CA GLY A 142 -41.91 -0.58 3.36
C GLY A 142 -40.40 -0.50 3.06
N PRO A 143 -39.97 0.46 2.24
CA PRO A 143 -38.56 0.67 1.94
C PRO A 143 -37.80 1.31 3.10
N VAL A 144 -36.54 0.91 3.29
CA VAL A 144 -35.62 1.51 4.25
C VAL A 144 -34.75 2.52 3.51
N PHE A 145 -34.79 3.79 3.93
CA PHE A 145 -33.95 4.85 3.41
C PHE A 145 -32.96 5.33 4.47
N SER A 146 -31.75 5.64 4.00
CA SER A 146 -30.73 6.31 4.78
C SER A 146 -29.89 7.19 3.87
N ALA A 147 -29.40 8.31 4.39
CA ALA A 147 -28.41 9.13 3.72
C ALA A 147 -27.32 9.55 4.69
N VAL A 148 -26.09 9.70 4.19
CA VAL A 148 -24.94 10.13 4.98
C VAL A 148 -24.10 11.10 4.16
N CYS A 149 -23.61 12.16 4.80
CA CYS A 149 -22.60 13.05 4.25
C CYS A 149 -21.25 12.74 4.87
N LEU A 150 -20.25 12.58 4.02
CA LEU A 150 -18.87 12.29 4.38
C LEU A 150 -17.96 13.44 3.91
N TYR A 151 -17.10 13.90 4.79
CA TYR A 151 -15.94 14.72 4.45
C TYR A 151 -14.68 13.89 4.74
N ASP A 152 -13.91 13.55 3.71
CA ASP A 152 -12.72 12.68 3.80
C ASP A 152 -12.96 11.39 4.59
N ASP A 153 -14.03 10.69 4.24
CA ASP A 153 -14.49 9.46 4.91
C ASP A 153 -14.95 9.63 6.37
N ARG A 154 -14.99 10.86 6.92
CA ARG A 154 -15.61 11.16 8.22
C ARG A 154 -17.06 11.55 8.01
N TRP A 155 -17.97 10.88 8.70
CA TRP A 155 -19.37 11.28 8.64
C TRP A 155 -19.54 12.64 9.33
N ILE A 156 -20.21 13.56 8.64
CA ILE A 156 -20.51 14.89 9.16
C ILE A 156 -22.01 15.13 9.27
N SER A 157 -22.84 14.41 8.52
CA SER A 157 -24.27 14.37 8.78
C SER A 157 -24.89 13.05 8.33
N HIS A 158 -26.05 12.73 8.88
CA HIS A 158 -26.83 11.57 8.48
C HIS A 158 -28.33 11.85 8.52
N TYR A 159 -29.09 11.01 7.83
CA TYR A 159 -30.54 10.98 7.78
C TYR A 159 -31.00 9.52 7.77
N SER A 160 -32.05 9.20 8.52
CA SER A 160 -32.72 7.90 8.47
C SER A 160 -34.25 8.02 8.46
N ASN A 161 -34.93 6.91 8.18
CA ASN A 161 -36.39 6.82 8.27
C ASN A 161 -36.94 7.19 9.65
N GLU A 162 -36.20 6.87 10.71
CA GLU A 162 -36.60 7.14 12.10
C GLU A 162 -36.45 8.63 12.44
N GLU A 163 -35.35 9.26 12.02
CA GLU A 163 -35.06 10.64 12.39
C GLU A 163 -35.82 11.65 11.54
N GLN A 164 -36.06 11.35 10.26
CA GLN A 164 -36.73 12.19 9.26
C GLN A 164 -36.19 13.63 9.12
N THR A 165 -35.01 13.91 9.65
CA THR A 165 -34.29 15.17 9.55
C THR A 165 -32.81 14.89 9.48
N TRP A 166 -32.06 15.75 8.81
CA TRP A 166 -30.60 15.68 8.85
C TRP A 166 -30.10 15.97 10.26
N LYS A 167 -29.30 15.05 10.80
CA LYS A 167 -28.50 15.25 12.01
C LYS A 167 -27.10 15.58 11.59
N ARG A 168 -26.67 16.80 11.95
CA ARG A 168 -25.33 17.29 11.66
C ARG A 168 -24.44 17.06 12.87
N ASP A 169 -23.23 16.62 12.59
CA ASP A 169 -22.15 16.55 13.55
C ASP A 169 -21.75 17.95 14.01
N ARG A 170 -21.37 18.07 15.29
CA ARG A 170 -21.08 19.35 15.93
C ARG A 170 -19.63 19.78 15.78
N PHE A 171 -18.76 18.90 15.28
CA PHE A 171 -17.31 19.12 15.31
C PHE A 171 -16.79 20.12 14.27
N ASP A 172 -17.58 20.48 13.25
CA ASP A 172 -17.13 21.47 12.25
C ASP A 172 -18.28 22.35 11.71
N PRO A 173 -18.65 23.43 12.43
CA PRO A 173 -19.66 24.39 11.98
C PRO A 173 -19.29 25.12 10.68
N GLU A 174 -17.99 25.15 10.33
CA GLU A 174 -17.50 25.88 9.17
C GLU A 174 -17.86 25.16 7.87
N ILE A 175 -17.80 23.82 7.86
CA ILE A 175 -18.28 23.00 6.73
C ILE A 175 -19.76 23.31 6.43
N TRP A 176 -20.61 23.39 7.45
CA TRP A 176 -22.05 23.65 7.29
C TRP A 176 -22.41 25.08 6.90
N ARG A 177 -21.45 26.01 6.95
CA ARG A 177 -21.66 27.38 6.48
C ARG A 177 -21.67 27.47 4.95
N TYR A 178 -20.98 26.55 4.29
CA TYR A 178 -20.74 26.60 2.84
C TYR A 178 -21.25 25.38 2.10
N THR A 179 -21.46 24.28 2.80
CA THR A 179 -22.07 23.07 2.24
C THR A 179 -23.54 22.97 2.69
N ARG A 180 -24.39 22.46 1.80
CA ARG A 180 -25.79 22.15 2.07
C ARG A 180 -26.10 20.77 1.56
N GLU A 181 -27.08 20.11 2.15
CA GLU A 181 -27.58 18.85 1.63
C GLU A 181 -28.32 19.09 0.29
N PRO A 182 -28.26 18.16 -0.67
CA PRO A 182 -29.07 18.22 -1.89
C PRO A 182 -30.57 18.40 -1.59
N ASP A 183 -31.28 19.10 -2.48
CA ASP A 183 -32.70 19.42 -2.32
C ASP A 183 -33.63 18.19 -2.49
N ASP A 184 -33.10 17.08 -2.99
CA ASP A 184 -33.87 15.86 -3.25
C ASP A 184 -34.39 15.22 -1.96
N SER A 185 -35.71 15.03 -1.88
CA SER A 185 -36.35 14.47 -0.70
C SER A 185 -36.23 12.95 -0.63
N ARG A 186 -36.32 12.41 0.59
CA ARG A 186 -36.48 10.97 0.85
C ARG A 186 -37.58 10.37 -0.01
N ASP A 187 -38.75 11.00 -0.03
CA ASP A 187 -39.93 10.46 -0.70
C ASP A 187 -39.78 10.44 -2.22
N TRP A 188 -39.09 11.44 -2.78
CA TRP A 188 -38.71 11.43 -4.19
C TRP A 188 -37.82 10.23 -4.52
N PHE A 189 -36.79 9.96 -3.69
CA PHE A 189 -35.86 8.85 -3.91
C PHE A 189 -36.53 7.48 -3.73
N ILE A 190 -37.44 7.35 -2.76
CA ILE A 190 -38.28 6.15 -2.60
C ILE A 190 -39.18 5.95 -3.82
N ASN A 191 -39.82 7.00 -4.31
CA ASN A 191 -40.70 6.92 -5.48
C ASN A 191 -39.93 6.51 -6.75
N LEU A 192 -38.68 6.97 -6.89
CA LEU A 192 -37.78 6.54 -7.94
C LEU A 192 -37.49 5.04 -7.86
N LEU A 193 -37.11 4.52 -6.68
CA LEU A 193 -36.92 3.07 -6.49
C LEU A 193 -38.18 2.29 -6.88
N ASN A 194 -39.34 2.70 -6.37
CA ASN A 194 -40.61 2.03 -6.65
C ASN A 194 -40.94 2.01 -8.14
N THR A 195 -40.65 3.10 -8.85
CA THR A 195 -40.86 3.19 -10.31
C THR A 195 -39.93 2.22 -11.04
N LEU A 196 -38.65 2.15 -10.66
CA LEU A 196 -37.67 1.27 -11.30
C LEU A 196 -37.95 -0.21 -11.04
N ALA A 197 -38.34 -0.55 -9.81
CA ALA A 197 -38.67 -1.90 -9.38
C ALA A 197 -40.13 -2.30 -9.70
N ASN A 198 -40.92 -1.40 -10.28
CA ASN A 198 -42.35 -1.58 -10.52
C ASN A 198 -43.13 -2.01 -9.26
N CYS A 199 -42.74 -1.47 -8.11
CA CYS A 199 -43.41 -1.70 -6.83
C CYS A 199 -44.72 -0.90 -6.75
N THR A 200 -45.71 -1.45 -6.05
CA THR A 200 -46.91 -0.72 -5.63
C THR A 200 -46.75 -0.17 -4.22
N SER A 201 -47.67 0.69 -3.77
CA SER A 201 -47.66 1.21 -2.40
C SER A 201 -47.82 0.13 -1.32
N SER A 202 -48.33 -1.05 -1.68
CA SER A 202 -48.60 -2.16 -0.74
C SER A 202 -47.73 -3.39 -0.95
N ARG A 203 -46.99 -3.48 -2.06
CA ARG A 203 -46.20 -4.67 -2.41
C ARG A 203 -45.05 -4.36 -3.35
N CYS A 204 -43.89 -4.94 -3.05
CA CYS A 204 -42.79 -5.10 -4.01
C CYS A 204 -42.30 -6.55 -4.03
N ASP A 205 -42.04 -7.06 -5.22
CA ASP A 205 -41.51 -8.42 -5.39
C ASP A 205 -39.99 -8.39 -5.39
N GLY A 206 -39.38 -8.97 -4.35
CA GLY A 206 -37.92 -9.07 -4.25
C GLY A 206 -37.24 -7.89 -3.55
N LEU A 207 -35.93 -8.07 -3.35
CA LEU A 207 -35.03 -7.07 -2.77
C LEU A 207 -34.44 -6.22 -3.91
N HIS A 208 -34.77 -4.94 -3.91
CA HIS A 208 -34.21 -3.95 -4.80
C HIS A 208 -33.49 -2.88 -4.00
N THR A 209 -32.40 -2.34 -4.56
CA THR A 209 -31.59 -1.30 -3.93
C THR A 209 -31.30 -0.20 -4.94
N LEU A 210 -31.45 1.05 -4.52
CA LEU A 210 -31.03 2.22 -5.28
C LEU A 210 -30.08 3.05 -4.41
N GLN A 211 -28.93 3.40 -4.98
CA GLN A 211 -27.91 4.20 -4.33
C GLN A 211 -27.61 5.42 -5.17
N ARG A 212 -27.34 6.56 -4.52
CA ARG A 212 -26.86 7.78 -5.16
C ARG A 212 -25.62 8.26 -4.45
N ARG A 213 -24.60 8.65 -5.22
CA ARG A 213 -23.38 9.31 -4.76
C ARG A 213 -23.32 10.67 -5.42
N VAL A 214 -23.44 11.74 -4.63
CA VAL A 214 -23.39 13.11 -5.14
C VAL A 214 -22.43 13.95 -4.32
N GLY A 215 -21.62 14.78 -4.98
CA GLY A 215 -20.64 15.62 -4.31
C GLY A 215 -19.49 16.04 -5.20
N CYS A 216 -18.36 16.34 -4.57
CA CYS A 216 -17.17 16.84 -5.23
C CYS A 216 -15.89 16.32 -4.58
N GLU A 217 -14.81 16.33 -5.36
CA GLU A 217 -13.48 15.99 -4.91
C GLU A 217 -12.44 16.93 -5.48
N VAL A 218 -11.35 17.12 -4.74
CA VAL A 218 -10.19 17.90 -5.15
C VAL A 218 -8.92 17.12 -4.90
N HIS A 219 -8.00 17.19 -5.85
CA HIS A 219 -6.63 16.76 -5.71
C HIS A 219 -5.75 17.99 -5.57
N LYS A 220 -5.03 18.11 -4.45
CA LYS A 220 -4.10 19.20 -4.16
C LYS A 220 -2.67 18.69 -4.12
N HIS A 221 -1.76 19.54 -4.58
CA HIS A 221 -0.35 19.41 -4.29
C HIS A 221 -0.11 19.58 -2.78
N PRO A 222 1.02 19.08 -2.26
CA PRO A 222 1.36 19.20 -0.85
C PRO A 222 1.64 20.64 -0.37
N ASP A 223 1.74 21.60 -1.28
CA ASP A 223 1.84 23.04 -0.99
C ASP A 223 0.45 23.71 -0.97
N GLY A 224 -0.63 22.93 -1.12
CA GLY A 224 -2.01 23.38 -1.16
C GLY A 224 -2.52 23.78 -2.55
N ALA A 225 -1.67 23.78 -3.59
CA ALA A 225 -2.10 24.16 -4.93
C ALA A 225 -3.05 23.13 -5.53
N VAL A 226 -4.20 23.57 -6.05
CA VAL A 226 -5.20 22.69 -6.68
C VAL A 226 -4.66 22.14 -8.00
N MET A 227 -4.61 20.81 -8.13
CA MET A 227 -4.27 20.14 -9.39
C MET A 227 -5.50 19.85 -10.23
N ASN A 228 -6.54 19.30 -9.60
CA ASN A 228 -7.77 18.91 -10.26
C ASN A 228 -8.92 19.01 -9.27
N VAL A 229 -10.09 19.42 -9.74
CA VAL A 229 -11.34 19.42 -8.98
C VAL A 229 -12.42 18.83 -9.87
N ASN A 230 -13.24 17.96 -9.31
CA ASN A 230 -14.29 17.27 -10.04
C ASN A 230 -15.56 17.19 -9.21
N ALA A 231 -16.71 17.18 -9.90
CA ALA A 231 -18.01 16.94 -9.31
C ALA A 231 -18.60 15.64 -9.87
N PHE A 232 -19.45 14.99 -9.09
CA PHE A 232 -20.11 13.75 -9.49
C PHE A 232 -21.53 13.70 -8.94
N ASP A 233 -22.43 13.11 -9.72
CA ASP A 233 -23.75 12.64 -9.27
C ASP A 233 -24.05 11.34 -10.02
N GLU A 234 -23.96 10.22 -9.30
CA GLU A 234 -23.95 8.87 -9.85
C GLU A 234 -24.98 8.02 -9.13
N TYR A 235 -25.73 7.24 -9.88
CA TYR A 235 -26.73 6.32 -9.36
C TYR A 235 -26.34 4.88 -9.69
N GLY A 236 -26.51 4.00 -8.71
CA GLY A 236 -26.43 2.55 -8.86
C GLY A 236 -27.76 1.89 -8.52
N TYR A 237 -28.17 0.90 -9.30
CA TYR A 237 -29.42 0.16 -9.13
C TYR A 237 -29.14 -1.33 -9.09
N ASP A 238 -29.59 -2.01 -8.03
CA ASP A 238 -29.34 -3.43 -7.72
C ASP A 238 -27.85 -3.82 -7.78
N GLY A 239 -26.98 -2.89 -7.37
CA GLY A 239 -25.53 -3.08 -7.33
C GLY A 239 -24.81 -2.82 -8.67
N GLU A 240 -25.52 -2.42 -9.72
CA GLU A 240 -24.95 -2.09 -11.03
C GLU A 240 -24.98 -0.57 -11.30
N ASP A 241 -24.01 -0.07 -12.07
CA ASP A 241 -23.99 1.31 -12.55
C ASP A 241 -25.24 1.60 -13.39
N PHE A 242 -25.99 2.65 -13.03
CA PHE A 242 -27.30 2.94 -13.62
C PHE A 242 -27.28 4.18 -14.51
N ILE A 243 -27.04 5.37 -13.95
CA ILE A 243 -27.01 6.65 -14.66
C ILE A 243 -26.13 7.64 -13.90
N PHE A 244 -25.50 8.59 -14.59
CA PHE A 244 -24.77 9.69 -13.95
C PHE A 244 -25.00 11.03 -14.66
N PHE A 245 -24.83 12.12 -13.92
CA PHE A 245 -24.96 13.48 -14.44
C PHE A 245 -23.61 13.99 -14.97
N ASN A 246 -23.58 14.47 -16.21
CA ASN A 246 -22.44 15.18 -16.75
C ASN A 246 -22.57 16.68 -16.46
N TYR A 247 -21.82 17.13 -15.45
CA TYR A 247 -21.82 18.52 -14.97
C TYR A 247 -21.63 19.58 -16.08
N TYR A 248 -20.74 19.32 -17.05
CA TYR A 248 -20.39 20.30 -18.09
C TYR A 248 -21.47 20.44 -19.16
N THR A 249 -22.13 19.34 -19.51
CA THR A 249 -23.18 19.32 -20.54
C THR A 249 -24.58 19.49 -19.97
N MET A 250 -24.73 19.38 -18.64
CA MET A 250 -26.02 19.35 -17.94
C MET A 250 -26.95 18.23 -18.44
N GLN A 251 -26.36 17.12 -18.86
CA GLN A 251 -27.08 15.97 -19.41
C GLN A 251 -26.75 14.72 -18.62
N TRP A 252 -27.71 13.82 -18.53
CA TRP A 252 -27.56 12.52 -17.91
C TRP A 252 -26.99 11.52 -18.91
N ILE A 253 -26.17 10.59 -18.45
CA ILE A 253 -25.57 9.56 -19.29
C ILE A 253 -25.96 8.20 -18.71
N ASP A 254 -26.69 7.42 -19.49
CA ASP A 254 -27.12 6.08 -19.13
C ASP A 254 -25.94 5.09 -19.16
N LYS A 255 -25.84 4.27 -18.12
CA LYS A 255 -24.87 3.16 -18.02
C LYS A 255 -25.51 1.79 -18.23
N SER A 256 -26.84 1.73 -18.15
CA SER A 256 -27.64 0.52 -18.32
C SER A 256 -28.82 0.78 -19.26
N PRO A 257 -29.25 -0.22 -20.08
CA PRO A 257 -30.48 -0.10 -20.87
C PRO A 257 -31.72 0.23 -20.03
N LYS A 258 -31.73 -0.18 -18.74
CA LYS A 258 -32.80 0.14 -17.78
C LYS A 258 -32.92 1.64 -17.49
N ALA A 259 -31.88 2.43 -17.74
CA ALA A 259 -31.83 3.86 -17.45
C ALA A 259 -32.33 4.75 -18.60
N LYS A 260 -32.63 4.20 -19.80
CA LYS A 260 -32.98 4.99 -20.98
C LYS A 260 -34.18 5.90 -20.77
N GLU A 261 -35.25 5.37 -20.17
CA GLU A 261 -36.45 6.15 -19.90
C GLU A 261 -36.20 7.24 -18.85
N THR A 262 -35.48 6.89 -17.77
CA THR A 262 -35.06 7.84 -16.73
C THR A 262 -34.23 8.97 -17.32
N LYS A 263 -33.23 8.65 -18.17
CA LYS A 263 -32.42 9.62 -18.89
C LYS A 263 -33.27 10.60 -19.68
N MET A 264 -34.21 10.12 -20.49
CA MET A 264 -35.08 10.99 -21.30
C MET A 264 -35.90 11.95 -20.43
N LYS A 265 -36.45 11.47 -19.31
CA LYS A 265 -37.22 12.29 -18.36
C LYS A 265 -36.34 13.33 -17.67
N TRP A 266 -35.17 12.93 -17.19
CA TRP A 266 -34.27 13.80 -16.43
C TRP A 266 -33.54 14.82 -17.31
N ASP A 267 -33.20 14.46 -18.56
CA ASP A 267 -32.68 15.43 -19.54
C ASP A 267 -33.69 16.54 -19.89
N ALA A 268 -34.99 16.23 -19.80
CA ALA A 268 -36.05 17.21 -20.04
C ALA A 268 -36.25 18.19 -18.87
N ASP A 269 -35.85 17.82 -17.65
CA ASP A 269 -35.98 18.66 -16.45
C ASP A 269 -34.81 19.65 -16.32
N ARG A 270 -34.86 20.70 -17.13
CA ARG A 270 -33.82 21.74 -17.17
C ARG A 270 -33.66 22.51 -15.86
N VAL A 271 -34.75 22.67 -15.10
CA VAL A 271 -34.72 23.45 -13.85
C VAL A 271 -33.97 22.65 -12.79
N HIS A 272 -34.31 21.36 -12.61
CA HIS A 272 -33.60 20.47 -11.70
C HIS A 272 -32.12 20.35 -12.08
N ASN A 273 -31.80 20.13 -13.36
CA ASN A 273 -30.42 20.00 -13.81
C ASN A 273 -29.60 21.29 -13.57
N HIS A 274 -30.22 22.47 -13.64
CA HIS A 274 -29.57 23.73 -13.32
C HIS A 274 -29.29 23.88 -11.82
N HIS A 275 -30.25 23.53 -10.96
CA HIS A 275 -30.03 23.54 -9.51
C HIS A 275 -28.95 22.55 -9.09
N LEU A 276 -28.95 21.34 -9.65
CA LEU A 276 -27.92 20.35 -9.41
C LEU A 276 -26.54 20.85 -9.84
N GLN A 277 -26.45 21.50 -11.02
CA GLN A 277 -25.19 22.10 -11.47
C GLN A 277 -24.69 23.19 -10.50
N LEU A 278 -25.57 24.08 -10.03
CA LEU A 278 -25.19 25.11 -9.06
C LEU A 278 -24.72 24.50 -7.73
N HIS A 279 -25.42 23.48 -7.23
CA HIS A 279 -25.02 22.75 -6.02
C HIS A 279 -23.62 22.12 -6.16
N LEU A 280 -23.35 21.46 -7.28
CA LEU A 280 -22.05 20.85 -7.57
C LEU A 280 -20.95 21.90 -7.75
N LYS A 281 -21.28 23.06 -8.33
CA LYS A 281 -20.36 24.19 -8.41
C LYS A 281 -20.00 24.72 -7.02
N ASP A 282 -20.98 24.98 -6.17
CA ASP A 282 -20.76 25.46 -4.80
C ASP A 282 -19.87 24.47 -4.02
N CYS A 283 -20.10 23.16 -4.20
CA CYS A 283 -19.25 22.10 -3.63
C CYS A 283 -17.79 22.23 -4.10
N MET A 284 -17.56 22.32 -5.42
CA MET A 284 -16.21 22.42 -5.98
C MET A 284 -15.49 23.72 -5.56
N ASP A 285 -16.19 24.85 -5.59
CA ASP A 285 -15.65 26.14 -5.16
C ASP A 285 -15.26 26.09 -3.67
N TRP A 286 -16.10 25.49 -2.83
CA TRP A 286 -15.79 25.29 -1.41
C TRP A 286 -14.59 24.36 -1.20
N ILE A 287 -14.61 23.15 -1.75
CA ILE A 287 -13.56 22.15 -1.46
C ILE A 287 -12.19 22.57 -2.01
N SER A 288 -12.17 23.36 -3.10
CA SER A 288 -10.92 23.91 -3.65
C SER A 288 -10.26 24.92 -2.71
N THR A 289 -11.05 25.70 -1.96
CA THR A 289 -10.57 26.73 -1.04
C THR A 289 -10.41 26.23 0.39
N PHE A 290 -11.14 25.18 0.77
CA PHE A 290 -11.05 24.59 2.11
C PHE A 290 -9.73 23.85 2.31
N ASN A 291 -8.95 24.28 3.29
CA ASN A 291 -7.75 23.58 3.73
C ASN A 291 -8.10 22.84 5.02
N ALA A 292 -8.16 21.51 4.96
CA ALA A 292 -8.51 20.68 6.10
C ALA A 292 -7.56 20.98 7.27
N SER A 293 -8.11 21.45 8.40
CA SER A 293 -7.32 21.84 9.58
C SER A 293 -6.93 20.66 10.48
N ILE A 294 -7.24 19.41 10.12
CA ILE A 294 -7.14 18.27 11.03
C ILE A 294 -6.39 17.10 10.36
N SER A 295 -5.06 17.19 10.36
CA SER A 295 -4.19 16.02 10.20
C SER A 295 -3.78 15.53 11.59
N THR A 296 -4.31 14.39 12.02
CA THR A 296 -3.84 13.73 13.25
C THR A 296 -2.83 12.65 12.88
N PRO A 297 -1.60 12.68 13.44
CA PRO A 297 -0.60 11.67 13.16
C PRO A 297 -0.98 10.32 13.79
N PRO A 298 -0.51 9.18 13.22
CA PRO A 298 -0.77 7.87 13.78
C PRO A 298 -0.01 7.63 15.09
N ALA A 299 -0.71 7.12 16.10
CA ALA A 299 -0.08 6.43 17.23
C ALA A 299 0.31 5.02 16.80
N LEU A 300 1.58 4.67 16.97
CA LEU A 300 2.13 3.37 16.56
C LEU A 300 2.34 2.44 17.75
N HIS A 301 1.90 1.20 17.60
CA HIS A 301 2.10 0.13 18.56
C HIS A 301 2.60 -1.12 17.86
N MET A 302 3.58 -1.80 18.45
CA MET A 302 4.15 -3.02 17.90
C MET A 302 4.20 -4.08 18.98
N PHE A 303 3.56 -5.22 18.73
CA PHE A 303 3.41 -6.30 19.73
C PHE A 303 3.38 -7.67 19.07
N ALA A 304 3.88 -8.68 19.78
CA ALA A 304 3.92 -10.06 19.30
C ALA A 304 2.94 -10.96 20.04
N SER A 305 2.39 -11.96 19.37
CA SER A 305 1.60 -13.03 19.98
C SER A 305 2.12 -14.39 19.51
N ALA A 306 1.94 -15.44 20.30
CA ALA A 306 2.36 -16.78 19.90
C ALA A 306 1.60 -17.25 18.65
N ALA A 307 2.30 -17.89 17.71
CA ALA A 307 1.64 -18.54 16.60
C ALA A 307 0.83 -19.76 17.12
N PRO A 308 -0.39 -20.02 16.60
CA PRO A 308 -1.26 -21.09 17.13
C PRO A 308 -0.71 -22.51 16.97
N HIS A 309 0.19 -22.73 16.00
CA HIS A 309 0.62 -24.08 15.58
C HIS A 309 2.14 -24.26 15.55
N ASP A 310 2.91 -23.23 15.87
CA ASP A 310 4.37 -23.31 15.89
C ASP A 310 4.90 -22.52 17.09
N GLN A 311 5.52 -23.24 18.04
CA GLN A 311 6.05 -22.63 19.26
C GLN A 311 7.31 -21.79 18.99
N SER A 312 7.99 -22.03 17.86
CA SER A 312 9.15 -21.28 17.41
C SER A 312 8.78 -19.98 16.68
N GLU A 313 7.52 -19.81 16.29
CA GLU A 313 7.04 -18.62 15.58
C GLU A 313 6.23 -17.66 16.49
N LEU A 314 6.34 -16.37 16.18
CA LEU A 314 5.47 -15.32 16.69
C LEU A 314 4.78 -14.59 15.54
N ASN A 315 3.55 -14.14 15.80
CA ASN A 315 2.83 -13.21 14.97
C ASN A 315 3.10 -11.79 15.48
N LEU A 316 4.06 -11.11 14.84
CA LEU A 316 4.39 -9.72 15.12
C LEU A 316 3.40 -8.81 14.38
N THR A 317 2.75 -7.92 15.12
CA THR A 317 1.72 -7.01 14.60
C THR A 317 2.14 -5.57 14.83
N CYS A 318 2.08 -4.76 13.77
CA CYS A 318 2.09 -3.31 13.87
C CYS A 318 0.66 -2.78 13.78
N LEU A 319 0.30 -1.87 14.68
CA LEU A 319 -0.96 -1.13 14.71
C LEU A 319 -0.65 0.36 14.59
N ALA A 320 -1.22 1.01 13.59
CA ALA A 320 -1.36 2.46 13.52
C ALA A 320 -2.80 2.82 13.85
N THR A 321 -3.05 3.76 14.76
CA THR A 321 -4.40 4.20 15.14
C THR A 321 -4.45 5.68 15.46
N GLY A 322 -5.64 6.28 15.43
CA GLY A 322 -5.84 7.69 15.76
C GLY A 322 -5.51 8.66 14.63
N PHE A 323 -5.18 8.16 13.43
CA PHE A 323 -4.75 8.99 12.32
C PHE A 323 -5.92 9.50 11.47
N SER A 324 -5.72 10.65 10.84
CA SER A 324 -6.60 11.27 9.83
C SER A 324 -5.74 12.21 9.00
N PRO A 325 -5.84 12.23 7.65
CA PRO A 325 -6.82 11.54 6.80
C PRO A 325 -6.56 10.03 6.66
N LYS A 326 -7.47 9.32 5.98
CA LYS A 326 -7.47 7.86 5.80
C LYS A 326 -6.26 7.29 5.06
N LEU A 327 -5.64 8.05 4.16
CA LEU A 327 -4.56 7.56 3.30
C LEU A 327 -3.26 7.36 4.09
N ILE A 328 -2.75 6.13 4.08
CA ILE A 328 -1.55 5.74 4.82
C ILE A 328 -0.83 4.58 4.10
N GLU A 329 0.49 4.53 4.21
CA GLU A 329 1.28 3.34 3.84
C GLU A 329 1.99 2.78 5.07
N MET A 330 1.92 1.47 5.26
CA MET A 330 2.56 0.76 6.37
C MET A 330 3.48 -0.34 5.84
N LYS A 331 4.71 -0.40 6.36
CA LYS A 331 5.66 -1.49 6.11
C LYS A 331 6.32 -1.95 7.41
N ILE A 332 6.56 -3.25 7.51
CA ILE A 332 7.33 -3.84 8.61
C ILE A 332 8.67 -4.30 8.02
N THR A 333 9.77 -3.96 8.68
CA THR A 333 11.13 -4.29 8.24
C THR A 333 11.88 -5.07 9.31
N LEU A 334 12.76 -5.96 8.88
CA LEU A 334 13.81 -6.57 9.71
C LEU A 334 15.16 -6.13 9.16
N ASN A 335 15.96 -5.39 9.95
CA ASN A 335 17.28 -4.90 9.52
C ASN A 335 17.23 -4.22 8.13
N ASN A 336 16.24 -3.34 7.93
CA ASN A 336 15.93 -2.65 6.67
C ASN A 336 15.38 -3.51 5.51
N ILE A 337 15.23 -4.83 5.70
CA ILE A 337 14.58 -5.72 4.72
C ILE A 337 13.07 -5.66 4.93
N THR A 338 12.32 -5.29 3.89
CA THR A 338 10.85 -5.22 3.98
C THR A 338 10.24 -6.61 4.01
N LEU A 339 9.41 -6.88 5.02
CA LEU A 339 8.72 -8.14 5.21
C LEU A 339 7.34 -8.11 4.56
N LYS A 340 6.95 -9.23 3.95
CA LYS A 340 5.61 -9.38 3.37
C LYS A 340 4.61 -9.76 4.47
N PRO A 341 3.57 -8.96 4.72
CA PRO A 341 2.55 -9.31 5.70
C PRO A 341 1.73 -10.51 5.22
N PHE A 342 1.42 -11.44 6.14
CA PHE A 342 0.46 -12.51 5.88
C PHE A 342 -0.98 -12.06 6.13
N SER A 343 -1.16 -10.98 6.90
CA SER A 343 -2.46 -10.42 7.24
C SER A 343 -2.37 -8.89 7.30
N SER A 344 -3.39 -8.22 6.75
CA SER A 344 -3.61 -6.79 6.84
C SER A 344 -5.10 -6.52 7.04
N SER A 345 -5.45 -5.59 7.92
CA SER A 345 -6.85 -5.22 8.13
C SER A 345 -7.43 -4.31 7.05
N GLY A 346 -6.57 -3.73 6.20
CA GLY A 346 -6.86 -2.46 5.53
C GLY A 346 -7.07 -1.32 6.53
N VAL A 347 -7.35 -0.12 6.02
CA VAL A 347 -7.74 1.01 6.87
C VAL A 347 -9.19 0.85 7.31
N ARG A 348 -9.45 1.06 8.61
CA ARG A 348 -10.77 0.94 9.25
C ARG A 348 -11.06 2.18 10.09
N PRO A 349 -12.33 2.61 10.19
CA PRO A 349 -12.71 3.70 11.08
C PRO A 349 -12.67 3.28 12.57
N ASN A 350 -12.47 4.26 13.45
CA ASN A 350 -12.65 4.21 14.89
C ASN A 350 -13.94 4.95 15.29
N ASP A 351 -14.44 4.71 16.50
CA ASP A 351 -15.67 5.34 17.02
C ASP A 351 -15.56 6.87 17.12
N ASN A 352 -14.34 7.39 17.32
CA ASN A 352 -14.04 8.82 17.36
C ASN A 352 -13.79 9.42 15.95
N GLN A 353 -14.23 8.74 14.89
CA GLN A 353 -14.04 9.13 13.48
C GLN A 353 -12.58 9.19 12.98
N SER A 354 -11.59 8.80 13.79
CA SER A 354 -10.21 8.58 13.29
C SER A 354 -10.08 7.22 12.60
N PHE A 355 -8.91 6.92 12.05
CA PHE A 355 -8.65 5.65 11.37
C PHE A 355 -7.62 4.79 12.11
N GLN A 356 -7.68 3.49 11.83
CA GLN A 356 -6.71 2.50 12.26
C GLN A 356 -6.38 1.51 11.14
N MET A 357 -5.18 0.94 11.19
CA MET A 357 -4.72 -0.11 10.31
C MET A 357 -3.75 -1.01 11.07
N ARG A 358 -3.83 -2.32 10.84
CA ARG A 358 -2.83 -3.28 11.34
C ARG A 358 -2.31 -4.18 10.24
N ALA A 359 -1.04 -4.52 10.33
CA ALA A 359 -0.38 -5.53 9.50
C ALA A 359 0.39 -6.50 10.40
N SER A 360 0.39 -7.78 10.02
CA SER A 360 1.07 -8.84 10.78
C SER A 360 2.01 -9.65 9.90
N VAL A 361 3.19 -9.96 10.45
CA VAL A 361 4.24 -10.80 9.85
C VAL A 361 4.57 -11.95 10.80
N LYS A 362 5.05 -13.06 10.23
CA LYS A 362 5.61 -14.17 11.01
C LYS A 362 7.08 -13.92 11.27
N ILE A 363 7.51 -14.16 12.51
CA ILE A 363 8.90 -14.01 12.93
C ILE A 363 9.33 -15.20 13.78
N HIS A 364 10.63 -15.46 13.87
CA HIS A 364 11.18 -16.44 14.79
C HIS A 364 11.25 -15.88 16.22
N ARG A 365 10.89 -16.70 17.22
CA ARG A 365 10.87 -16.33 18.64
C ARG A 365 12.24 -15.90 19.17
N ASP A 366 13.31 -16.45 18.61
CA ASP A 366 14.68 -16.17 19.04
C ASP A 366 15.24 -14.88 18.43
N GLU A 367 14.66 -14.41 17.33
CA GLU A 367 15.04 -13.15 16.70
C GLU A 367 14.18 -12.01 17.26
N LYS A 368 14.73 -11.29 18.25
CA LYS A 368 13.98 -10.25 19.00
C LYS A 368 14.34 -8.82 18.64
N GLN A 369 15.28 -8.60 17.72
CA GLN A 369 15.85 -7.30 17.42
C GLN A 369 15.78 -6.97 15.93
N GLY A 370 15.88 -5.69 15.59
CA GLY A 370 15.92 -5.22 14.20
C GLY A 370 14.55 -5.09 13.53
N TYR A 371 13.46 -5.39 14.24
CA TYR A 371 12.09 -5.25 13.75
C TYR A 371 11.57 -3.82 13.95
N GLU A 372 11.18 -3.18 12.86
CA GLU A 372 10.61 -1.84 12.86
C GLU A 372 9.35 -1.78 12.01
N CYS A 373 8.41 -0.95 12.43
CA CYS A 373 7.25 -0.57 11.65
C CYS A 373 7.40 0.88 11.20
N HIS A 374 7.30 1.10 9.90
CA HIS A 374 7.38 2.41 9.27
C HIS A 374 6.04 2.75 8.64
N VAL A 375 5.55 3.94 8.93
CA VAL A 375 4.23 4.41 8.52
C VAL A 375 4.36 5.77 7.85
N LEU A 376 4.04 5.86 6.56
CA LEU A 376 3.99 7.11 5.83
C LEU A 376 2.56 7.66 5.85
N HIS A 377 2.36 8.81 6.47
CA HIS A 377 1.07 9.48 6.64
C HIS A 377 1.24 10.99 6.42
N SER A 378 0.42 11.59 5.55
CA SER A 378 0.49 13.02 5.20
C SER A 378 1.91 13.53 4.86
N GLY A 379 2.71 12.70 4.16
CA GLY A 379 4.08 13.04 3.77
C GLY A 379 5.13 12.96 4.90
N GLN A 380 4.74 12.52 6.10
CA GLN A 380 5.64 12.29 7.24
C GLN A 380 5.78 10.79 7.52
N THR A 381 7.00 10.36 7.87
CA THR A 381 7.27 8.96 8.25
C THR A 381 7.34 8.84 9.76
N PHE A 382 6.52 7.95 10.32
CA PHE A 382 6.48 7.58 11.72
C PHE A 382 7.06 6.18 11.87
N THR A 383 7.93 5.98 12.85
CA THR A 383 8.60 4.70 13.07
C THR A 383 8.45 4.25 14.51
N THR A 384 8.23 2.96 14.72
CA THR A 384 8.30 2.32 16.04
C THR A 384 9.04 0.99 15.92
N SER A 385 9.72 0.59 16.98
CA SER A 385 10.49 -0.66 17.04
C SER A 385 9.80 -1.63 17.99
N TRP A 386 9.91 -2.93 17.71
CA TRP A 386 9.45 -3.94 18.66
C TRP A 386 10.46 -4.08 19.80
N ASP A 387 9.96 -4.07 21.03
CA ASP A 387 10.75 -4.16 22.27
C ASP A 387 11.07 -5.61 22.69
N GLY A 388 10.69 -6.60 21.88
CA GLY A 388 10.85 -8.02 22.18
C GLY A 388 9.81 -8.59 23.16
N SER A 389 8.81 -7.80 23.56
CA SER A 389 7.76 -8.21 24.48
C SER A 389 6.66 -9.04 23.79
N LEU A 390 6.16 -10.04 24.51
CA LEU A 390 4.94 -10.76 24.16
C LEU A 390 3.74 -9.96 24.67
N GLY A 391 2.78 -9.67 23.80
CA GLY A 391 1.55 -8.99 24.18
C GLY A 391 0.82 -9.77 25.27
N SER A 392 0.66 -9.14 26.44
CA SER A 392 0.02 -9.77 27.60
C SER A 392 -1.43 -10.09 27.30
N ARG A 393 -1.74 -11.36 27.02
CA ARG A 393 -3.10 -11.92 27.13
C ARG A 393 -3.49 -12.24 28.59
N SER A 394 -2.66 -11.90 29.59
CA SER A 394 -2.70 -12.58 30.89
C SER A 394 -3.58 -11.96 31.97
N HIS A 395 -4.13 -10.74 31.82
CA HIS A 395 -4.88 -10.11 32.92
C HIS A 395 -6.42 -10.24 32.83
N HIS A 396 -6.99 -10.44 31.64
CA HIS A 396 -8.45 -10.52 31.51
C HIS A 396 -9.03 -11.85 32.02
N TRP A 397 -8.38 -12.97 31.74
CA TRP A 397 -8.87 -14.30 32.16
C TRP A 397 -8.76 -14.51 33.67
N ALA A 398 -7.72 -13.94 34.31
CA ALA A 398 -7.57 -13.98 35.77
C ALA A 398 -8.69 -13.18 36.47
N ALA A 399 -9.06 -12.01 35.95
CA ALA A 399 -10.15 -11.20 36.50
C ALA A 399 -11.53 -11.86 36.32
N VAL A 400 -11.78 -12.47 35.17
CA VAL A 400 -13.03 -13.22 34.91
C VAL A 400 -13.12 -14.46 35.80
N ALA A 401 -12.02 -15.20 35.96
CA ALA A 401 -11.96 -16.36 36.86
C ALA A 401 -12.17 -15.95 38.32
N ALA A 402 -11.54 -14.86 38.78
CA ALA A 402 -11.73 -14.33 40.13
C ALA A 402 -13.17 -13.88 40.37
N GLY A 403 -13.80 -13.23 39.39
CA GLY A 403 -15.21 -12.83 39.46
C GLY A 403 -16.16 -14.02 39.55
N ALA A 404 -15.94 -15.06 38.74
CA ALA A 404 -16.72 -16.29 38.80
C ALA A 404 -16.56 -17.01 40.15
N PHE A 405 -15.33 -17.06 40.68
CA PHE A 405 -15.06 -17.66 41.99
C PHE A 405 -15.73 -16.89 43.14
N ALA A 406 -15.76 -15.55 43.07
CA ALA A 406 -16.44 -14.72 44.06
C ALA A 406 -17.97 -14.96 44.05
N ILE A 407 -18.58 -15.14 42.88
CA ILE A 407 -20.01 -15.44 42.74
C ILE A 407 -20.34 -16.82 43.32
N GLU A 408 -19.53 -17.83 43.02
CA GLU A 408 -19.63 -19.18 43.61
C GLU A 408 -19.55 -19.12 45.15
N VAL A 409 -18.57 -18.41 45.70
CA VAL A 409 -18.42 -18.27 47.16
C VAL A 409 -19.62 -17.54 47.78
N LEU A 410 -20.12 -16.47 47.15
CA LEU A 410 -21.31 -15.74 47.60
C LEU A 410 -22.57 -16.61 47.54
N TYR A 411 -22.70 -17.44 46.52
CA TYR A 411 -23.81 -18.38 46.37
C TYR A 411 -23.77 -19.47 47.44
N ILE A 412 -22.60 -20.06 47.68
CA ILE A 412 -22.40 -21.07 48.73
C ILE A 412 -22.65 -20.46 50.12
N THR A 413 -22.14 -19.27 50.41
CA THR A 413 -22.41 -18.58 51.69
C THR A 413 -23.88 -18.24 51.85
N TYR A 414 -24.57 -17.81 50.78
CA TYR A 414 -26.02 -17.62 50.80
C TYR A 414 -26.77 -18.92 51.06
N LEU A 415 -26.38 -20.04 50.44
CA LEU A 415 -26.98 -21.35 50.70
C LEU A 415 -26.75 -21.82 52.12
N ILE A 416 -25.55 -21.63 52.68
CA ILE A 416 -25.24 -21.93 54.09
C ILE A 416 -26.09 -21.07 55.02
N TYR A 417 -26.19 -19.76 54.76
CA TYR A 417 -27.03 -18.84 55.52
C TYR A 417 -28.50 -19.26 55.48
N LYS A 418 -29.02 -19.54 54.29
CA LYS A 418 -30.40 -20.00 54.09
C LYS A 418 -30.67 -21.34 54.79
N ASN A 419 -29.73 -22.28 54.73
CA ASN A 419 -29.85 -23.56 55.41
C ASN A 419 -29.82 -23.42 56.93
N ARG A 420 -28.94 -22.56 57.48
CA ARG A 420 -28.91 -22.23 58.91
C ARG A 420 -30.17 -21.50 59.40
N TRP A 421 -30.74 -20.64 58.56
CA TRP A 421 -32.01 -19.97 58.85
C TRP A 421 -33.20 -20.95 58.86
N LEU A 422 -33.23 -21.91 57.93
CA LEU A 422 -34.27 -22.94 57.86
C LEU A 422 -34.18 -23.99 58.98
N ASN A 423 -32.96 -24.28 59.47
CA ASN A 423 -32.74 -25.25 60.55
C ASN A 423 -32.82 -24.63 61.96
N GLY A 424 -33.18 -23.36 62.09
CA GLY A 424 -33.51 -22.74 63.39
C GLY A 424 -32.33 -22.52 64.35
N GLU A 425 -31.09 -22.46 63.86
CA GLU A 425 -29.89 -22.29 64.72
C GLU A 425 -29.63 -20.84 65.19
N PHE A 426 -30.48 -19.86 64.83
CA PHE A 426 -30.38 -18.50 65.38
C PHE A 426 -31.37 -18.31 66.52
N ILE A 427 -30.93 -18.67 67.73
CA ILE A 427 -31.53 -18.14 68.96
C ILE A 427 -31.08 -16.68 69.07
N LEU A 428 -32.02 -15.76 68.88
CA LEU A 428 -31.84 -14.34 69.22
C LEU A 428 -31.60 -14.23 70.74
N ILE A 429 -30.39 -13.83 71.12
CA ILE A 429 -30.12 -13.08 72.35
C ILE A 429 -29.43 -11.78 71.94
#